data_AF-R7W143-F1
#
_entry.id   AF-R7W143-F1
#
_cell.length_a   1.000
_cell.length_b   1.000
_cell.length_c   1.000
_cell.angle_alpha   90.00
_cell.angle_beta   90.00
_cell.angle_gamma   90.00
#
_symmetry.space_group_name_H-M   'P 1'
#
loop_
_entity.id
_entity.type
_entity.pdbx_description
1 polymer ?
#
loop_
_entity_poly.entity_id
_entity_poly.type
_entity_poly.pdbx_seq_one_letter_code
_entity_poly.pdbx_strand_id
1 'polypeptide(L)'
;MGGACGYGNLFAEGYGTRTAALSTVLFNDGAACGQCYKIACDRKRADPLFCKPGVTVTVTATNFCPPNDALPNDNGGWCNTPRPHFDMAQPAWEKIGVYKGGIIPVMYQRYICASY
;
A
#
# COMPACT_ATOMS: atom_id res chain seq x y z
N MET A 1 -11.86 -12.69 10.60
CA MET A 1 -10.95 -11.69 11.18
C MET A 1 -10.93 -10.52 10.20
N GLY A 2 -11.49 -9.36 10.56
CA GLY A 2 -11.78 -8.25 9.64
C GLY A 2 -10.67 -7.21 9.46
N GLY A 3 -9.40 -7.60 9.60
CA GLY A 3 -8.27 -6.66 9.60
C GLY A 3 -8.36 -5.56 10.69
N ALA A 4 -7.41 -4.64 10.68
CA ALA A 4 -7.34 -3.53 11.63
C ALA A 4 -8.41 -2.45 11.39
N CYS A 5 -9.02 -2.41 10.21
CA CYS A 5 -10.16 -1.53 9.92
C CYS A 5 -11.52 -2.14 10.27
N GLY A 6 -11.57 -3.41 10.72
CA GLY A 6 -12.82 -4.10 11.05
C GLY A 6 -13.67 -4.53 9.84
N TYR A 7 -13.16 -4.33 8.63
CA TYR A 7 -13.73 -4.75 7.35
C TYR A 7 -13.68 -6.28 7.22
N GLY A 8 -14.84 -6.93 7.27
CA GLY A 8 -15.00 -8.38 7.37
C GLY A 8 -14.32 -9.14 6.22
N ASN A 9 -15.06 -9.41 5.15
CA ASN A 9 -14.49 -9.98 3.93
C ASN A 9 -14.39 -8.87 2.88
N LEU A 10 -13.16 -8.48 2.54
CA LEU A 10 -12.88 -7.37 1.63
C LEU A 10 -13.48 -7.56 0.22
N PHE A 11 -13.67 -8.80 -0.24
CA PHE A 11 -14.37 -9.08 -1.50
C PHE A 11 -15.87 -8.89 -1.35
N ALA A 12 -16.46 -9.38 -0.27
CA ALA A 12 -17.88 -9.21 0.01
C ALA A 12 -18.25 -7.73 0.26
N GLU A 13 -17.32 -6.95 0.78
CA GLU A 13 -17.47 -5.51 1.03
C GLU A 13 -17.12 -4.64 -0.19
N GLY A 14 -16.78 -5.24 -1.33
CA GLY A 14 -16.56 -4.54 -2.60
C GLY A 14 -15.19 -3.89 -2.78
N TYR A 15 -14.26 -4.04 -1.83
CA TYR A 15 -12.89 -3.53 -1.96
C TYR A 15 -12.05 -4.34 -2.98
N GLY A 16 -12.36 -5.62 -3.14
CA GLY A 16 -11.70 -6.51 -4.09
C GLY A 16 -10.18 -6.59 -3.88
N THR A 17 -9.40 -6.46 -4.96
CA THR A 17 -7.92 -6.55 -4.91
C THR A 17 -7.23 -5.19 -4.95
N ARG A 18 -7.98 -4.09 -4.81
CA ARG A 18 -7.44 -2.71 -4.80
C ARG A 18 -7.27 -2.22 -3.37
N THR A 19 -6.54 -2.99 -2.58
CA THR A 19 -6.40 -2.77 -1.14
C THR A 19 -4.94 -2.63 -0.73
N ALA A 20 -4.71 -1.91 0.36
CA ALA A 20 -3.41 -1.83 1.02
C ALA A 20 -3.55 -1.85 2.55
N ALA A 21 -2.55 -2.43 3.20
CA ALA A 21 -2.27 -2.24 4.61
C ALA A 21 -1.27 -1.08 4.77
N LEU A 22 -1.56 -0.15 5.68
CA LEU A 22 -0.75 1.05 5.86
C LEU A 22 0.21 0.90 7.05
N SER A 23 1.42 1.43 6.93
CA SER A 23 2.31 1.57 8.10
C SER A 23 1.73 2.53 9.15
N THR A 24 2.28 2.51 10.37
CA THR A 24 1.83 3.36 11.50
C THR A 24 1.67 4.82 11.10
N VAL A 25 2.65 5.36 10.36
CA VAL A 25 2.68 6.77 9.92
C VAL A 25 1.50 7.12 9.02
N LEU A 26 1.03 6.17 8.20
CA LEU A 26 -0.08 6.40 7.27
C LEU A 26 -1.43 5.96 7.85
N PHE A 27 -1.46 4.88 8.65
CA PHE A 27 -2.67 4.33 9.23
C PHE A 27 -3.31 5.29 10.23
N ASN A 28 -2.48 6.02 10.99
CA ASN A 28 -2.89 7.06 11.93
C ASN A 28 -4.03 6.60 12.86
N ASP A 29 -3.77 5.53 13.62
CA ASP A 29 -4.73 4.92 14.56
C ASP A 29 -6.11 4.61 13.93
N GLY A 30 -6.11 4.20 12.68
CA GLY A 30 -7.31 3.84 11.92
C GLY A 30 -8.03 5.00 11.25
N ALA A 31 -7.59 6.25 11.46
CA ALA A 31 -8.17 7.41 10.79
C ALA A 31 -8.07 7.33 9.25
N ALA A 32 -7.11 6.55 8.73
CA ALA A 32 -6.96 6.30 7.30
C ALA A 32 -7.84 5.17 6.76
N CYS A 33 -8.53 4.39 7.59
CA CYS A 33 -9.41 3.31 7.12
C CYS A 33 -10.47 3.84 6.14
N GLY A 34 -10.62 3.16 5.00
CA GLY A 34 -11.54 3.53 3.93
C GLY A 34 -11.06 4.68 3.05
N GLN A 35 -9.93 5.32 3.36
CA GLN A 35 -9.35 6.35 2.49
C GLN A 35 -8.69 5.71 1.28
N CYS A 36 -8.78 6.40 0.14
CA CYS A 36 -8.14 5.97 -1.09
C CYS A 36 -6.90 6.79 -1.42
N TYR A 37 -5.94 6.11 -2.04
CA TYR A 37 -4.67 6.69 -2.45
C TYR A 37 -4.41 6.35 -3.90
N LYS A 38 -4.05 7.36 -4.69
CA LYS A 38 -3.52 7.16 -6.04
C LYS A 38 -2.01 7.05 -5.93
N ILE A 39 -1.47 5.92 -6.40
CA ILE A 39 -0.07 5.54 -6.25
C ILE A 39 0.54 5.36 -7.64
N ALA A 40 1.77 5.84 -7.80
CA ALA A 40 2.60 5.63 -8.98
C ALA A 40 4.02 5.26 -8.52
N CYS A 41 4.72 4.43 -9.29
CA CYS A 41 6.14 4.20 -9.00
C CYS A 41 6.95 5.49 -9.18
N ASP A 42 7.87 5.78 -8.26
CA ASP A 42 8.78 6.93 -8.36
C ASP A 42 9.98 6.58 -9.24
N ARG A 43 9.85 6.84 -10.53
CA ARG A 43 10.90 6.56 -11.53
C ARG A 43 12.24 7.26 -11.23
N LYS A 44 12.26 8.35 -10.46
CA LYS A 44 13.51 9.03 -10.12
C LYS A 44 14.32 8.29 -9.06
N ARG A 45 13.66 7.46 -8.25
CA ARG A 45 14.25 6.79 -7.10
C ARG A 45 14.25 5.27 -7.21
N ALA A 46 13.30 4.70 -7.92
CA ALA A 46 13.15 3.26 -8.09
C ALA A 46 14.09 2.72 -9.16
N ASP A 47 14.49 1.45 -9.00
CA ASP A 47 15.15 0.68 -10.05
C ASP A 47 14.23 0.58 -11.28
N PRO A 48 14.68 1.03 -12.47
CA PRO A 48 13.91 0.92 -13.71
C PRO A 48 13.44 -0.51 -14.05
N LEU A 49 14.12 -1.55 -13.58
CA LEU A 49 13.75 -2.95 -13.80
C LEU A 49 12.46 -3.33 -13.07
N PHE A 50 12.14 -2.68 -11.96
CA PHE A 50 11.00 -3.02 -11.10
C PHE A 50 9.87 -1.99 -11.15
N CYS A 51 10.12 -0.84 -11.76
CA CYS A 51 9.19 0.29 -11.84
C CYS A 51 8.44 0.31 -13.18
N LYS A 52 7.10 0.22 -13.17
CA LYS A 52 6.29 0.38 -14.39
C LYS A 52 5.94 1.86 -14.62
N PRO A 53 6.45 2.50 -15.69
CA PRO A 53 6.24 3.93 -15.92
C PRO A 53 4.87 4.24 -16.53
N GLY A 54 4.38 5.46 -16.31
CA GLY A 54 3.18 6.00 -16.99
C GLY A 54 1.84 5.45 -16.48
N VAL A 55 1.86 4.60 -15.46
CA VAL A 55 0.69 3.93 -14.89
C VAL A 55 0.51 4.30 -13.43
N THR A 56 -0.74 4.35 -12.99
CA THR A 56 -1.11 4.60 -11.60
C THR A 56 -2.16 3.61 -11.16
N VAL A 57 -2.16 3.29 -9.88
CA VAL A 57 -3.18 2.44 -9.25
C VAL A 57 -3.82 3.18 -8.09
N THR A 58 -5.13 3.02 -7.95
CA THR A 58 -5.85 3.49 -6.77
C THR A 58 -6.06 2.31 -5.84
N VAL A 59 -5.67 2.47 -4.57
CA VAL A 59 -5.91 1.49 -3.51
C VAL A 59 -6.68 2.10 -2.37
N THR A 60 -7.46 1.28 -1.69
CA THR A 60 -8.16 1.62 -0.45
C THR A 60 -7.39 1.09 0.75
N ALA A 61 -7.21 1.94 1.76
CA ALA A 61 -6.66 1.54 3.04
C ALA A 61 -7.69 0.69 3.79
N THR A 62 -7.35 -0.58 3.99
CA THR A 62 -8.28 -1.57 4.57
C THR A 62 -7.67 -2.29 5.78
N ASN A 63 -6.39 -2.08 6.03
CA ASN A 63 -5.70 -2.78 7.10
C ASN A 63 -4.48 -1.99 7.59
N PHE A 64 -3.82 -2.53 8.61
CA PHE A 64 -2.62 -2.00 9.23
C PHE A 64 -1.46 -2.97 8.99
N CYS A 65 -0.31 -2.43 8.59
CA CYS A 65 0.95 -3.14 8.55
C CYS A 65 1.77 -2.77 9.80
N PRO A 66 1.86 -3.66 10.80
CA PRO A 66 2.57 -3.36 12.04
C PRO A 66 4.08 -3.23 11.82
N PRO A 67 4.77 -2.40 12.62
CA PRO A 67 6.22 -2.34 12.61
C PRO A 67 6.81 -3.67 13.12
N ASN A 68 8.00 -3.99 12.63
CA ASN A 68 8.85 -5.06 13.12
C ASN A 68 10.24 -4.48 13.43
N ASP A 69 10.39 -3.93 14.64
CA ASP A 69 11.61 -3.24 15.08
C ASP A 69 12.80 -4.19 15.32
N ALA A 70 12.58 -5.51 15.24
CA ALA A 70 13.65 -6.49 15.24
C ALA A 70 14.39 -6.59 13.88
N LEU A 71 13.83 -6.01 12.81
CA LEU A 71 14.38 -6.04 11.46
C LEU A 71 14.69 -4.63 10.94
N PRO A 72 15.75 -4.46 10.13
CA PRO A 72 16.06 -3.17 9.49
C PRO A 72 14.95 -2.69 8.53
N ASN A 73 14.80 -1.37 8.41
CA ASN A 73 13.78 -0.74 7.57
C ASN A 73 13.95 -0.99 6.06
N ASP A 74 15.12 -1.49 5.67
CA ASP A 74 15.49 -1.89 4.31
C ASP A 74 15.66 -3.41 4.16
N ASN A 75 15.31 -4.19 5.19
CA ASN A 75 15.38 -5.65 5.16
C ASN A 75 14.37 -6.28 6.13
N GLY A 76 13.09 -6.22 5.77
CA GLY A 76 11.98 -6.85 6.51
C GLY A 76 11.24 -5.96 7.49
N GLY A 77 11.80 -4.82 7.89
CA GLY A 77 11.16 -3.77 8.70
C GLY A 77 10.44 -2.69 7.89
N TRP A 78 9.80 -3.04 6.77
CA TRP A 78 9.33 -2.06 5.78
C TRP A 78 8.29 -1.06 6.31
N CYS A 79 7.49 -1.48 7.29
CA CYS A 79 6.44 -0.68 7.92
C CYS A 79 6.91 0.06 9.18
N ASN A 80 8.20 -0.03 9.52
CA ASN A 80 8.77 0.63 10.69
C ASN A 80 8.68 2.15 10.57
N THR A 81 8.42 2.80 11.70
CA THR A 81 8.48 4.27 11.79
C THR A 81 9.91 4.76 11.54
N PRO A 82 10.10 5.96 10.95
CA PRO A 82 9.10 6.96 10.55
C PRO A 82 8.66 6.83 9.07
N ARG A 83 8.73 5.63 8.47
CA ARG A 83 8.50 5.49 7.02
C ARG A 83 7.01 5.37 6.66
N PRO A 84 6.51 6.20 5.72
CA PRO A 84 5.24 5.91 5.07
C PRO A 84 5.41 4.69 4.15
N HIS A 85 4.55 3.68 4.30
CA HIS A 85 4.60 2.45 3.52
C HIS A 85 3.20 1.90 3.23
N PHE A 86 3.03 1.36 2.01
CA PHE A 86 1.82 0.69 1.54
C PHE A 86 2.17 -0.76 1.24
N ASP A 87 1.68 -1.69 2.05
CA ASP A 87 1.72 -3.12 1.74
C ASP A 87 0.47 -3.45 0.91
N MET A 88 0.66 -3.58 -0.39
CA MET A 88 -0.44 -3.64 -1.37
C MET A 88 -0.79 -5.07 -1.73
N ALA A 89 -2.08 -5.34 -1.95
CA ALA A 89 -2.48 -6.58 -2.60
C ALA A 89 -1.77 -6.73 -3.96
N GLN A 90 -1.25 -7.92 -4.24
CA GLN A 90 -0.43 -8.19 -5.43
C GLN A 90 -1.03 -7.68 -6.75
N PRO A 91 -2.35 -7.85 -7.04
CA PRO A 91 -2.91 -7.35 -8.29
C PRO A 91 -2.87 -5.82 -8.43
N ALA A 92 -2.93 -5.09 -7.32
CA ALA A 92 -2.74 -3.64 -7.32
C ALA A 92 -1.27 -3.26 -7.44
N TRP A 93 -0.38 -3.95 -6.71
CA TRP A 93 1.07 -3.77 -6.81
C TRP A 93 1.57 -3.93 -8.24
N GLU A 94 1.20 -5.02 -8.91
CA GLU A 94 1.66 -5.34 -10.27
C GLU A 94 1.17 -4.35 -11.33
N LYS A 95 0.26 -3.42 -11.00
CA LYS A 95 -0.04 -2.31 -11.90
C LYS A 95 1.12 -1.32 -12.00
N ILE A 96 1.84 -1.08 -10.91
CA ILE A 96 2.93 -0.09 -10.84
C ILE A 96 4.33 -0.70 -10.66
N GLY A 97 4.39 -1.98 -10.25
CA GLY A 97 5.61 -2.72 -10.01
C GLY A 97 5.69 -4.02 -10.80
N VAL A 98 6.88 -4.63 -10.78
CA VAL A 98 7.08 -6.01 -11.23
C VAL A 98 7.02 -6.94 -10.02
N TYR A 99 6.40 -8.11 -10.15
CA TYR A 99 6.21 -9.07 -9.05
C TYR A 99 7.49 -9.34 -8.24
N LYS A 100 8.62 -9.56 -8.94
CA LYS A 100 9.93 -9.82 -8.31
C LYS A 100 10.60 -8.60 -7.66
N GLY A 101 10.05 -7.40 -7.84
CA GLY A 101 10.63 -6.18 -7.31
C GLY A 101 10.54 -6.04 -5.79
N GLY A 102 9.60 -6.73 -5.16
CA GLY A 102 9.39 -6.71 -3.71
C GLY A 102 8.95 -5.33 -3.21
N ILE A 103 9.91 -4.41 -3.03
CA ILE A 103 9.68 -3.04 -2.58
C ILE A 103 10.26 -2.03 -3.58
N ILE A 104 9.51 -0.97 -3.87
CA ILE A 104 9.95 0.12 -4.74
C ILE A 104 9.53 1.46 -4.13
N PRO A 105 10.33 2.52 -4.30
CA PRO A 105 9.89 3.88 -4.04
C PRO A 105 8.64 4.25 -4.85
N VAL A 106 7.66 4.86 -4.20
CA VAL A 106 6.41 5.32 -4.84
C VAL A 106 6.14 6.78 -4.50
N MET A 107 5.41 7.43 -5.40
CA MET A 107 4.73 8.69 -5.14
C MET A 107 3.26 8.39 -4.89
N TYR A 108 2.64 9.08 -3.92
CA TYR A 108 1.24 8.88 -3.60
C TYR A 108 0.56 10.20 -3.21
N GLN A 109 -0.75 10.23 -3.36
CA GLN A 109 -1.62 11.31 -2.87
C GLN A 109 -2.97 10.74 -2.46
N ARG A 110 -3.67 11.40 -1.53
CA ARG A 110 -5.08 11.08 -1.24
C ARG A 110 -5.93 11.27 -2.51
N TYR A 111 -6.92 10.42 -2.68
CA TYR A 111 -7.78 10.42 -3.85
C TYR A 111 -9.22 10.07 -3.47
N ILE A 112 -10.16 10.45 -4.33
CA ILE A 112 -11.57 10.07 -4.17
C ILE A 112 -11.68 8.58 -4.49
N CYS A 113 -12.28 7.80 -3.58
CA CYS A 113 -12.56 6.40 -3.84
C CYS A 113 -13.52 6.27 -5.01
N ALA A 114 -13.16 5.46 -6.01
CA ALA A 114 -14.10 5.06 -7.03
C ALA A 114 -14.97 3.94 -6.48
N SER A 115 -16.26 3.95 -6.80
CA SER A 115 -17.11 2.77 -6.67
C SER A 115 -16.58 1.72 -7.65
N TYR A 116 -16.21 0.53 -7.15
CA TYR A 116 -15.69 -0.57 -7.97
C TYR A 116 -16.77 -1.57 -8.35
#